data_AF-A0A3A8TG39-F1
#
_entry.id   AF-A0A3A8TG39-F1
#
_cell.length_a   1.000
_cell.length_b   1.000
_cell.length_c   1.000
_cell.angle_alpha   90.00
_cell.angle_beta   90.00
_cell.angle_gamma   90.00
#
_symmetry.space_group_name_H-M   'P 1'
#
loop_
_entity.id
_entity.type
_entity.pdbx_description
1 polymer ?
#
loop_
_entity_poly.entity_id
_entity_poly.type
_entity_poly.pdbx_seq_one_letter_code
_entity_poly.pdbx_strand_id
1 'polypeptide(L)'
;MALQAGDVFGRYELVSWLGRGGMAETWRAQLVGDAGVTKPVLIKKVLPEYANDEAFISMFISEARISATLSHGNVAQVFDFGRVDGEYFLAMEFVDGQPLHRVLKRALKSDLGALPVPVAVFIAMEMCRGLHYAHTRMDSSGRPLGIVHRDISPDNVLLGYEGQVKIVDFGIAKAQLIRGFKTAPGVVKGKYLFFSPEQARGEDVDARTDVWATGVVLYELLCGKLPVEGPPHVVMMRVARGEVPAPSVLRPDLPQELNDIVMKALTPDREQRFESSHAFGDALAGFLYSNFPRFSAMTIAHLLRVLFRGDLAQEGREMSVPGSFLEELKSWRQQTLPEEPVTPLPSTGRQTRRLRAASPPVTAPTPPVSIVAPPGPSRPLLYGLSAGGLLVVGVSLWALLDAHSPTTTEGAPPPTPIQQPYAVAEAHRGQSTNKQEGPEPTAQATKADKPTAALEKEASEVKTTLLFIHHSLADNRLDEAHAEARRCIETYPENPSCQNALRITQAKLANTNTDSDVSPKQPSPSQVSRPTSPSTFSKNINEIQITVNDLNKQGRIHDALEVAQACVNGDPKIPECHLMLGVLYAKLNERKKSEQHYETFVTLTPDGYPKRDRVIEILKNNFP
;
A
#
# COMPACT_ATOMS: atom_id res chain seq x y z
N MET A 1 23.12 -11.57 -13.02
CA MET A 1 23.04 -10.30 -13.79
C MET A 1 21.84 -9.52 -13.28
N ALA A 2 21.65 -8.25 -13.67
CA ALA A 2 20.37 -7.58 -13.40
C ALA A 2 19.31 -8.10 -14.38
N LEU A 3 18.15 -8.52 -13.86
CA LEU A 3 17.03 -8.98 -14.68
C LEU A 3 16.45 -7.83 -15.52
N GLN A 4 15.96 -8.14 -16.72
CA GLN A 4 15.36 -7.22 -17.67
C GLN A 4 14.02 -7.75 -18.20
N ALA A 5 13.27 -6.88 -18.88
CA ALA A 5 12.09 -7.31 -19.64
C ALA A 5 12.53 -8.16 -20.85
N GLY A 6 11.86 -9.29 -21.07
CA GLY A 6 12.25 -10.33 -22.02
C GLY A 6 13.08 -11.47 -21.42
N ASP A 7 13.64 -11.31 -20.22
CA ASP A 7 14.39 -12.39 -19.57
C ASP A 7 13.47 -13.53 -19.12
N VAL A 8 13.98 -14.77 -19.20
CA VAL A 8 13.33 -15.95 -18.64
C VAL A 8 13.85 -16.22 -17.24
N PHE A 9 12.98 -16.07 -16.24
CA PHE A 9 13.25 -16.38 -14.84
C PHE A 9 12.55 -17.71 -14.48
N GLY A 10 13.28 -18.83 -14.63
CA GLY A 10 12.72 -20.17 -14.41
C GLY A 10 11.69 -20.55 -15.47
N ARG A 11 10.39 -20.52 -15.12
CA ARG A 11 9.25 -20.78 -16.04
C ARG A 11 8.49 -19.51 -16.44
N TYR A 12 9.03 -18.35 -16.10
CA TYR A 12 8.35 -17.06 -16.21
C TYR A 12 9.11 -16.13 -17.16
N GLU A 13 8.44 -15.65 -18.19
CA GLU A 13 8.94 -14.58 -19.05
C GLU A 13 8.65 -13.23 -18.38
N LEU A 14 9.68 -12.46 -18.05
CA LEU A 14 9.53 -11.16 -17.38
C LEU A 14 9.04 -10.11 -18.38
N VAL A 15 7.87 -9.52 -18.15
CA VAL A 15 7.26 -8.54 -19.06
C VAL A 15 7.65 -7.10 -18.68
N SER A 16 7.57 -6.76 -17.40
CA SER A 16 7.97 -5.43 -16.92
C SER A 16 8.28 -5.42 -15.43
N TRP A 17 9.24 -4.59 -15.03
CA TRP A 17 9.51 -4.30 -13.64
C TRP A 17 8.40 -3.42 -13.06
N LEU A 18 7.87 -3.79 -11.90
CA LEU A 18 6.78 -3.06 -11.22
C LEU A 18 7.28 -2.22 -10.06
N GLY A 19 8.36 -2.65 -9.39
CA GLY A 19 8.97 -1.88 -8.31
C GLY A 19 9.98 -2.65 -7.47
N ARG A 20 10.67 -1.93 -6.59
CA ARG A 20 11.52 -2.49 -5.52
C ARG A 20 10.97 -2.05 -4.17
N GLY A 21 10.51 -3.01 -3.38
CA GLY A 21 10.16 -2.82 -1.98
C GLY A 21 11.39 -2.94 -1.07
N GLY A 22 11.17 -2.92 0.25
CA GLY A 22 12.27 -3.02 1.21
C GLY A 22 12.97 -4.38 1.29
N MET A 23 12.31 -5.46 0.83
CA MET A 23 12.78 -6.84 1.01
C MET A 23 12.71 -7.69 -0.28
N ALA A 24 11.97 -7.22 -1.28
CA ALA A 24 11.72 -7.90 -2.54
C ALA A 24 11.57 -6.89 -3.68
N GLU A 25 11.91 -7.28 -4.90
CA GLU A 25 11.48 -6.62 -6.13
C GLU A 25 10.29 -7.37 -6.75
N THR A 26 9.45 -6.64 -7.48
CA THR A 26 8.25 -7.17 -8.12
C THR A 26 8.28 -6.96 -9.63
N TRP A 27 7.90 -8.01 -10.34
CA TRP A 27 7.86 -8.07 -11.81
C TRP A 27 6.49 -8.54 -12.27
N ARG A 28 5.95 -7.92 -13.32
CA ARG A 28 4.89 -8.51 -14.14
C ARG A 28 5.57 -9.54 -15.04
N ALA A 29 5.03 -10.74 -15.08
CA ALA A 29 5.55 -11.82 -15.91
C ALA A 29 4.41 -12.62 -16.56
N GLN A 30 4.78 -13.49 -17.49
CA GLN A 30 3.91 -14.54 -18.02
C GLN A 30 4.46 -15.89 -17.57
N LEU A 31 3.63 -16.70 -16.91
CA LEU A 31 3.86 -18.14 -16.85
C LEU A 31 3.63 -18.70 -18.26
N VAL A 32 4.65 -19.34 -18.82
CA VAL A 32 4.56 -20.01 -20.12
C VAL A 32 4.38 -21.52 -19.88
N GLY A 33 3.21 -22.04 -20.24
CA GLY A 33 2.89 -23.47 -20.17
C GLY A 33 3.03 -24.17 -21.53
N ASP A 34 2.77 -25.48 -21.51
CA ASP A 34 2.76 -26.30 -22.73
C ASP A 34 1.77 -25.76 -23.78
N ALA A 35 2.05 -26.06 -25.05
CA ALA A 35 1.28 -25.58 -26.21
C ALA A 35 1.09 -24.05 -26.30
N GLY A 36 1.94 -23.26 -25.61
CA GLY A 36 1.91 -21.79 -25.67
C GLY A 36 0.81 -21.14 -24.82
N VAL A 37 0.21 -21.89 -23.88
CA VAL A 37 -0.74 -21.32 -22.92
C VAL A 37 -0.01 -20.37 -21.97
N THR A 38 -0.28 -19.07 -22.05
CA THR A 38 0.27 -18.08 -21.11
C THR A 38 -0.72 -17.67 -20.04
N LYS A 39 -0.22 -17.36 -18.84
CA LYS A 39 -0.99 -16.77 -17.74
C LYS A 39 -0.23 -15.58 -17.15
N PRO A 40 -0.84 -14.38 -17.02
CA PRO A 40 -0.19 -13.26 -16.34
C PRO A 40 -0.03 -13.56 -14.85
N VAL A 41 1.18 -13.32 -14.34
CA VAL A 41 1.54 -13.52 -12.94
C VAL A 41 2.40 -12.36 -12.44
N LEU A 42 2.43 -12.16 -11.12
CA LEU A 42 3.40 -11.29 -10.47
C LEU A 42 4.47 -12.15 -9.83
N ILE A 43 5.74 -11.87 -10.12
CA ILE A 43 6.90 -12.48 -9.47
C ILE A 43 7.42 -11.51 -8.42
N LYS A 44 7.39 -11.92 -7.15
CA LYS A 44 8.01 -11.21 -6.02
C LYS A 44 9.30 -11.93 -5.68
N LYS A 45 10.43 -11.37 -6.10
CA LYS A 45 11.77 -11.94 -5.93
C LYS A 45 12.45 -11.33 -4.71
N VAL A 46 12.99 -12.16 -3.83
CA VAL A 46 13.80 -11.70 -2.68
C VAL A 46 15.02 -10.93 -3.20
N LEU A 47 15.35 -9.81 -2.53
CA LEU A 47 16.53 -9.04 -2.93
C LEU A 47 17.83 -9.72 -2.48
N PRO A 48 18.94 -9.58 -3.22
CA PRO A 48 20.23 -10.21 -2.88
C PRO A 48 20.74 -9.88 -1.47
N GLU A 49 20.41 -8.70 -0.92
CA GLU A 49 20.83 -8.32 0.43
C GLU A 49 20.22 -9.20 1.53
N TYR A 50 19.11 -9.89 1.27
CA TYR A 50 18.44 -10.81 2.18
C TYR A 50 18.65 -12.30 1.83
N ALA A 51 19.38 -12.60 0.75
CA ALA A 51 19.53 -13.96 0.23
C ALA A 51 20.36 -14.90 1.14
N ASN A 52 21.06 -14.35 2.14
CA ASN A 52 21.84 -15.10 3.15
C ASN A 52 21.33 -14.90 4.59
N ASP A 53 20.21 -14.18 4.79
CA ASP A 53 19.59 -14.01 6.10
C ASP A 53 18.64 -15.19 6.36
N GLU A 54 19.11 -16.19 7.10
CA GLU A 54 18.33 -17.40 7.42
C GLU A 54 17.02 -17.09 8.14
N ALA A 55 16.99 -16.05 8.99
CA ALA A 55 15.79 -15.64 9.70
C ALA A 55 14.75 -15.04 8.73
N PHE A 56 15.21 -14.16 7.82
CA PHE A 56 14.37 -13.64 6.75
C PHE A 56 13.88 -14.73 5.79
N ILE A 57 14.74 -15.68 5.39
CA ILE A 57 14.37 -16.76 4.47
C ILE A 57 13.33 -17.69 5.13
N SER A 58 13.52 -18.04 6.40
CA SER A 58 12.54 -18.82 7.18
C SER A 58 11.21 -18.08 7.33
N MET A 59 11.26 -16.77 7.58
CA MET A 59 10.09 -15.87 7.60
C MET A 59 9.35 -15.88 6.25
N PHE A 60 10.06 -15.69 5.13
CA PHE A 60 9.50 -15.66 3.77
C PHE A 60 8.91 -17.01 3.34
N ILE A 61 9.61 -18.12 3.64
CA ILE A 61 9.09 -19.49 3.43
C ILE A 61 7.79 -19.72 4.22
N SER A 62 7.72 -19.23 5.45
CA SER A 62 6.53 -19.38 6.30
C SER A 62 5.34 -18.58 5.75
N GLU A 63 5.57 -17.34 5.30
CA GLU A 63 4.57 -16.51 4.63
C GLU A 63 4.07 -17.15 3.32
N ALA A 64 4.99 -17.68 2.50
CA ALA A 64 4.67 -18.38 1.25
C ALA A 64 3.83 -19.64 1.49
N ARG A 65 4.20 -20.48 2.47
CA ARG A 65 3.45 -21.71 2.82
C ARG A 65 2.01 -21.41 3.21
N ILE A 66 1.78 -20.41 4.06
CA ILE A 66 0.43 -20.10 4.52
C ILE A 66 -0.38 -19.47 3.37
N SER A 67 0.22 -18.52 2.63
CA SER A 67 -0.44 -17.86 1.49
C SER A 67 -0.83 -18.85 0.38
N ALA A 68 -0.03 -19.90 0.15
CA ALA A 68 -0.36 -20.98 -0.79
C ALA A 68 -1.60 -21.82 -0.39
N THR A 69 -2.03 -21.79 0.88
CA THR A 69 -3.30 -22.42 1.31
C THR A 69 -4.53 -21.54 1.02
N LEU A 70 -4.34 -20.28 0.63
CA LEU A 70 -5.39 -19.28 0.46
C LEU A 70 -5.76 -19.11 -1.03
N SER A 71 -7.01 -19.43 -1.34
CA SER A 71 -7.68 -19.24 -2.63
C SER A 71 -9.07 -18.64 -2.40
N HIS A 72 -9.19 -17.31 -2.48
CA HIS A 72 -10.43 -16.57 -2.26
C HIS A 72 -10.53 -15.38 -3.23
N GLY A 73 -11.75 -14.94 -3.57
CA GLY A 73 -11.95 -13.80 -4.48
C GLY A 73 -11.20 -12.54 -4.04
N ASN A 74 -11.23 -12.26 -2.72
CA ASN A 74 -10.61 -11.08 -2.12
C ASN A 74 -9.19 -11.28 -1.55
N VAL A 75 -8.52 -12.39 -1.88
CA VAL A 75 -7.11 -12.62 -1.51
C VAL A 75 -6.34 -12.94 -2.79
N ALA A 76 -5.22 -12.26 -3.02
CA ALA A 76 -4.37 -12.56 -4.17
C ALA A 76 -3.78 -13.97 -4.03
N GLN A 77 -4.07 -14.84 -5.00
CA GLN A 77 -3.67 -16.24 -4.91
C GLN A 77 -2.17 -16.41 -5.17
N VAL A 78 -1.48 -17.18 -4.31
CA VAL A 78 -0.13 -17.69 -4.60
C VAL A 78 -0.23 -18.93 -5.49
N PHE A 79 0.52 -18.95 -6.59
CA PHE A 79 0.54 -20.06 -7.55
C PHE A 79 1.78 -20.95 -7.39
N ASP A 80 2.94 -20.36 -7.09
CA ASP A 80 4.22 -21.08 -6.98
C ASP A 80 5.15 -20.40 -5.96
N PHE A 81 6.01 -21.19 -5.34
CA PHE A 81 7.10 -20.74 -4.49
C PHE A 81 8.33 -21.57 -4.80
N GLY A 82 9.44 -20.91 -5.12
CA GLY A 82 10.63 -21.63 -5.56
C GLY A 82 11.91 -20.79 -5.48
N ARG A 83 12.92 -21.28 -6.19
CA ARG A 83 14.24 -20.67 -6.26
C ARG A 83 14.79 -20.80 -7.69
N VAL A 84 15.29 -19.70 -8.24
CA VAL A 84 15.98 -19.64 -9.54
C VAL A 84 17.34 -19.01 -9.28
N ASP A 85 18.42 -19.62 -9.78
CA ASP A 85 19.81 -19.15 -9.61
C ASP A 85 20.23 -18.81 -8.16
N GLY A 86 19.61 -19.48 -7.18
CA GLY A 86 19.82 -19.23 -5.75
C GLY A 86 18.89 -18.19 -5.13
N GLU A 87 18.20 -17.36 -5.93
CA GLU A 87 17.27 -16.34 -5.47
C GLU A 87 15.86 -16.94 -5.23
N TYR A 88 15.31 -16.74 -4.03
CA TYR A 88 13.94 -17.15 -3.71
C TYR A 88 12.90 -16.23 -4.34
N PHE A 89 11.78 -16.79 -4.79
CA PHE A 89 10.68 -16.04 -5.36
C PHE A 89 9.30 -16.62 -4.97
N LEU A 90 8.29 -15.76 -5.09
CA LEU A 90 6.88 -16.10 -4.99
C LEU A 90 6.18 -15.69 -6.29
N ALA A 91 5.54 -16.62 -6.98
CA ALA A 91 4.67 -16.33 -8.11
C ALA A 91 3.22 -16.28 -7.65
N MET A 92 2.55 -15.16 -7.91
CA MET A 92 1.19 -14.90 -7.45
C MET A 92 0.31 -14.29 -8.54
N GLU A 93 -0.97 -14.13 -8.24
CA GLU A 93 -1.95 -13.46 -9.07
C GLU A 93 -1.51 -12.02 -9.42
N PHE A 94 -1.42 -11.73 -10.72
CA PHE A 94 -1.28 -10.36 -11.20
C PHE A 94 -2.65 -9.67 -11.18
N VAL A 95 -2.87 -8.79 -10.20
CA VAL A 95 -4.07 -7.94 -10.15
C VAL A 95 -3.83 -6.71 -11.03
N ASP A 96 -4.45 -6.72 -12.21
CA ASP A 96 -4.42 -5.59 -13.16
C ASP A 96 -5.25 -4.42 -12.62
N GLY A 97 -4.56 -3.45 -12.00
CA GLY A 97 -5.19 -2.48 -11.12
C GLY A 97 -4.21 -1.54 -10.43
N GLN A 98 -4.65 -0.93 -9.33
CA GLN A 98 -3.86 0.02 -8.54
C GLN A 98 -3.92 -0.29 -7.03
N PRO A 99 -2.82 -0.12 -6.28
CA PRO A 99 -2.85 -0.14 -4.82
C PRO A 99 -3.77 0.94 -4.24
N LEU A 100 -4.51 0.61 -3.19
CA LEU A 100 -5.50 1.48 -2.55
C LEU A 100 -4.89 2.82 -2.11
N HIS A 101 -3.64 2.84 -1.62
CA HIS A 101 -2.94 4.09 -1.30
C HIS A 101 -2.78 5.03 -2.52
N ARG A 102 -2.59 4.49 -3.73
CA ARG A 102 -2.49 5.31 -4.96
C ARG A 102 -3.86 5.82 -5.37
N VAL A 103 -4.90 5.00 -5.22
CA VAL A 103 -6.30 5.37 -5.52
C VAL A 103 -6.75 6.50 -4.58
N LEU A 104 -6.54 6.35 -3.27
CA LEU A 104 -6.80 7.40 -2.29
C LEU A 104 -6.01 8.68 -2.64
N LYS A 105 -4.70 8.59 -2.82
CA LYS A 105 -3.84 9.74 -3.17
C LYS A 105 -4.26 10.45 -4.47
N ARG A 106 -4.81 9.73 -5.46
CA ARG A 106 -5.35 10.30 -6.70
C ARG A 106 -6.71 10.97 -6.46
N ALA A 107 -7.57 10.37 -5.63
CA ALA A 107 -8.85 10.96 -5.22
C ALA A 107 -8.65 12.26 -4.40
N LEU A 108 -7.72 12.28 -3.43
CA LEU A 108 -7.35 13.46 -2.64
C LEU A 108 -6.82 14.63 -3.49
N LYS A 109 -6.21 14.32 -4.65
CA LYS A 109 -5.70 15.31 -5.62
C LYS A 109 -6.74 15.73 -6.67
N SER A 110 -7.94 15.16 -6.62
CA SER A 110 -9.06 15.47 -7.49
C SER A 110 -10.14 16.20 -6.69
N ASP A 111 -11.19 16.67 -7.38
CA ASP A 111 -12.35 17.36 -6.78
C ASP A 111 -13.18 16.50 -5.80
N LEU A 112 -12.73 15.29 -5.44
CA LEU A 112 -13.40 14.40 -4.50
C LEU A 112 -13.00 14.63 -3.03
N GLY A 113 -11.76 15.04 -2.74
CA GLY A 113 -11.27 15.30 -1.37
C GLY A 113 -11.17 14.08 -0.42
N ALA A 114 -11.85 12.97 -0.72
CA ALA A 114 -11.81 11.65 -0.09
C ALA A 114 -12.35 10.60 -1.08
N LEU A 115 -12.59 9.35 -0.67
CA LEU A 115 -13.40 8.43 -1.49
C LEU A 115 -14.91 8.65 -1.24
N PRO A 116 -15.77 8.47 -2.26
CA PRO A 116 -17.22 8.43 -2.06
C PRO A 116 -17.61 7.36 -1.03
N VAL A 117 -18.58 7.67 -0.18
CA VAL A 117 -19.05 6.79 0.90
C VAL A 117 -19.30 5.35 0.45
N PRO A 118 -20.11 5.07 -0.59
CA PRO A 118 -20.41 3.68 -0.95
C PRO A 118 -19.19 2.92 -1.50
N VAL A 119 -18.25 3.64 -2.14
CA VAL A 119 -16.97 3.08 -2.60
C VAL A 119 -16.11 2.67 -1.42
N ALA A 120 -15.92 3.55 -0.44
CA ALA A 120 -15.12 3.27 0.77
C ALA A 120 -15.69 2.08 1.56
N VAL A 121 -17.01 2.06 1.75
CA VAL A 121 -17.73 0.98 2.46
C VAL A 121 -17.60 -0.35 1.71
N PHE A 122 -17.79 -0.38 0.39
CA PHE A 122 -17.65 -1.60 -0.39
C PHE A 122 -16.23 -2.19 -0.33
N ILE A 123 -15.20 -1.34 -0.40
CA ILE A 123 -13.80 -1.78 -0.27
C ILE A 123 -13.58 -2.44 1.10
N ALA A 124 -14.02 -1.82 2.19
CA ALA A 124 -13.89 -2.39 3.53
C ALA A 124 -14.71 -3.69 3.73
N MET A 125 -15.92 -3.78 3.15
CA MET A 125 -16.76 -4.98 3.13
C MET A 125 -16.05 -6.16 2.42
N GLU A 126 -15.46 -5.91 1.25
CA GLU A 126 -14.72 -6.94 0.50
C GLU A 126 -13.42 -7.35 1.20
N MET A 127 -12.71 -6.41 1.85
CA MET A 127 -11.58 -6.75 2.72
C MET A 127 -12.02 -7.67 3.87
N CYS A 128 -13.14 -7.36 4.52
CA CYS A 128 -13.71 -8.17 5.60
C CYS A 128 -14.00 -9.62 5.18
N ARG A 129 -14.48 -9.83 3.95
CA ARG A 129 -14.70 -11.18 3.37
C ARG A 129 -13.38 -11.95 3.23
N GLY A 130 -12.35 -11.32 2.64
CA GLY A 130 -11.02 -11.93 2.50
C GLY A 130 -10.34 -12.25 3.83
N LEU A 131 -10.47 -11.35 4.81
CA LEU A 131 -9.97 -11.55 6.17
C LEU A 131 -10.69 -12.69 6.89
N HIS A 132 -12.02 -12.68 6.93
CA HIS A 132 -12.79 -13.73 7.61
C HIS A 132 -12.49 -15.12 7.05
N TYR A 133 -12.40 -15.23 5.72
CA TYR A 133 -12.00 -16.44 5.03
C TYR A 133 -10.64 -16.97 5.52
N ALA A 134 -9.65 -16.09 5.74
CA ALA A 134 -8.33 -16.48 6.22
C ALA A 134 -8.36 -16.86 7.71
N HIS A 135 -9.02 -16.04 8.54
CA HIS A 135 -9.17 -16.24 9.99
C HIS A 135 -9.83 -17.57 10.35
N THR A 136 -10.77 -18.04 9.52
CA THR A 136 -11.54 -19.28 9.74
C THR A 136 -10.88 -20.53 9.13
N ARG A 137 -9.69 -20.43 8.52
CA ARG A 137 -9.06 -21.61 7.91
C ARG A 137 -8.66 -22.66 8.92
N MET A 138 -8.87 -23.92 8.53
CA MET A 138 -8.52 -25.12 9.28
C MET A 138 -7.48 -25.94 8.52
N ASP A 139 -6.69 -26.71 9.25
CA ASP A 139 -5.82 -27.75 8.68
C ASP A 139 -6.63 -28.96 8.20
N SER A 140 -5.96 -29.92 7.55
CA SER A 140 -6.56 -31.19 7.11
C SER A 140 -7.11 -32.06 8.25
N SER A 141 -6.84 -31.70 9.51
CA SER A 141 -7.32 -32.35 10.73
C SER A 141 -8.46 -31.57 11.41
N GLY A 142 -8.98 -30.51 10.78
CA GLY A 142 -10.08 -29.69 11.29
C GLY A 142 -9.71 -28.70 12.39
N ARG A 143 -8.41 -28.46 12.65
CA ARG A 143 -7.96 -27.49 13.67
C ARG A 143 -7.74 -26.12 13.04
N PRO A 144 -8.11 -25.00 13.69
CA PRO A 144 -7.84 -23.66 13.17
C PRO A 144 -6.33 -23.42 12.93
N LEU A 145 -5.99 -22.85 11.76
CA LEU A 145 -4.63 -22.47 11.41
C LEU A 145 -4.14 -21.20 12.14
N GLY A 146 -5.05 -20.47 12.80
CA GLY A 146 -4.70 -19.26 13.57
C GLY A 146 -4.16 -18.12 12.70
N ILE A 147 -4.52 -18.07 11.42
CA ILE A 147 -4.06 -17.05 10.48
C ILE A 147 -4.63 -15.70 10.89
N VAL A 148 -3.75 -14.71 11.06
CA VAL A 148 -4.08 -13.30 11.30
C VAL A 148 -3.10 -12.49 10.45
N HIS A 149 -3.59 -11.48 9.73
CA HIS A 149 -2.79 -10.74 8.76
C HIS A 149 -1.81 -9.76 9.42
N ARG A 150 -2.24 -9.06 10.49
CA ARG A 150 -1.45 -8.18 11.36
C ARG A 150 -0.79 -6.96 10.67
N ASP A 151 -1.09 -6.73 9.40
CA ASP A 151 -0.41 -5.76 8.53
C ASP A 151 -1.37 -5.16 7.48
N ILE A 152 -2.65 -5.06 7.81
CA ILE A 152 -3.66 -4.44 6.93
C ILE A 152 -3.41 -2.93 6.85
N SER A 153 -3.29 -2.43 5.62
CA SER A 153 -3.05 -1.03 5.28
C SER A 153 -3.41 -0.81 3.80
N PRO A 154 -3.56 0.44 3.32
CA PRO A 154 -3.82 0.74 1.91
C PRO A 154 -2.69 0.35 0.95
N ASP A 155 -1.52 -0.02 1.46
CA ASP A 155 -0.42 -0.62 0.68
C ASP A 155 -0.69 -2.09 0.31
N ASN A 156 -1.37 -2.82 1.21
CA ASN A 156 -1.60 -4.25 1.11
C ASN A 156 -3.01 -4.59 0.55
N VAL A 157 -3.67 -3.62 -0.09
CA VAL A 157 -4.97 -3.78 -0.77
C VAL A 157 -4.87 -3.27 -2.20
N LEU A 158 -5.21 -4.10 -3.17
CA LEU A 158 -5.25 -3.78 -4.60
C LEU A 158 -6.69 -3.68 -5.08
N LEU A 159 -6.97 -2.67 -5.92
CA LEU A 159 -8.23 -2.51 -6.62
C LEU A 159 -8.01 -2.77 -8.11
N GLY A 160 -8.73 -3.72 -8.69
CA GLY A 160 -8.63 -4.10 -10.10
C GLY A 160 -9.46 -3.21 -11.03
N TYR A 161 -9.06 -3.08 -12.29
CA TYR A 161 -9.82 -2.31 -13.30
C TYR A 161 -11.15 -2.95 -13.72
N GLU A 162 -11.45 -4.17 -13.26
CA GLU A 162 -12.77 -4.83 -13.32
C GLU A 162 -13.50 -4.84 -11.96
N GLY A 163 -13.02 -4.07 -10.98
CA GLY A 163 -13.71 -3.83 -9.71
C GLY A 163 -13.41 -4.85 -8.60
N GLN A 164 -12.45 -5.75 -8.79
CA GLN A 164 -12.04 -6.66 -7.71
C GLN A 164 -11.34 -5.88 -6.58
N VAL A 165 -11.55 -6.30 -5.33
CA VAL A 165 -10.79 -5.84 -4.15
C VAL A 165 -9.99 -7.03 -3.64
N LYS A 166 -8.65 -6.93 -3.63
CA LYS A 166 -7.73 -8.03 -3.31
C LYS A 166 -6.76 -7.65 -2.20
N ILE A 167 -6.67 -8.45 -1.15
CA ILE A 167 -5.63 -8.35 -0.12
C ILE A 167 -4.37 -9.07 -0.61
N VAL A 168 -3.20 -8.45 -0.40
CA VAL A 168 -1.86 -9.00 -0.70
C VAL A 168 -0.99 -9.01 0.54
N ASP A 169 0.14 -9.75 0.51
CA ASP A 169 1.18 -9.71 1.53
C ASP A 169 0.68 -9.96 2.96
N PHE A 170 0.15 -11.16 3.20
CA PHE A 170 -0.28 -11.63 4.52
C PHE A 170 0.91 -11.63 5.50
N GLY A 171 1.06 -10.53 6.25
CA GLY A 171 2.19 -10.22 7.14
C GLY A 171 2.36 -11.11 8.39
N ILE A 172 1.88 -12.35 8.33
CA ILE A 172 1.85 -13.37 9.39
C ILE A 172 3.23 -13.53 10.04
N ALA A 173 4.30 -13.50 9.23
CA ALA A 173 5.64 -13.80 9.70
C ALA A 173 6.30 -12.64 10.49
N LYS A 174 5.76 -11.41 10.41
CA LYS A 174 6.16 -10.29 11.29
C LYS A 174 5.82 -10.57 12.76
N ALA A 175 4.82 -11.42 13.03
CA ALA A 175 4.40 -11.80 14.38
C ALA A 175 5.55 -12.33 15.25
N GLN A 176 6.39 -13.18 14.67
CA GLN A 176 7.47 -13.85 15.39
C GLN A 176 8.62 -12.88 15.66
N LEU A 177 8.90 -11.98 14.71
CA LEU A 177 9.91 -10.94 14.84
C LEU A 177 9.53 -9.85 15.85
N ILE A 178 8.25 -9.46 15.93
CA ILE A 178 7.78 -8.45 16.89
C ILE A 178 8.04 -8.89 18.35
N ARG A 179 7.97 -10.19 18.64
CA ARG A 179 8.33 -10.74 19.97
C ARG A 179 9.84 -10.67 20.32
N GLY A 180 10.71 -10.34 19.36
CA GLY A 180 12.17 -10.28 19.54
C GLY A 180 12.83 -8.93 19.19
N PHE A 181 12.11 -7.99 18.58
CA PHE A 181 12.70 -6.72 18.14
C PHE A 181 12.98 -5.76 19.31
N LYS A 182 14.23 -5.77 19.81
CA LYS A 182 14.90 -4.50 20.12
C LYS A 182 14.94 -3.71 18.81
N THR A 183 14.12 -2.67 18.69
CA THR A 183 13.90 -1.93 17.44
C THR A 183 15.18 -1.27 16.94
N ALA A 184 15.80 -1.87 15.92
CA ALA A 184 16.78 -1.18 15.09
C ALA A 184 16.10 0.05 14.44
N PRO A 185 16.62 1.29 14.64
CA PRO A 185 15.96 2.47 14.12
C PRO A 185 15.93 2.48 12.58
N GLY A 186 14.73 2.40 11.98
CA GLY A 186 14.54 2.68 10.55
C GLY A 186 13.57 1.76 9.79
N VAL A 187 13.35 0.52 10.24
CA VAL A 187 12.63 -0.48 9.43
C VAL A 187 11.10 -0.29 9.44
N VAL A 188 10.50 0.17 10.54
CA VAL A 188 9.03 0.31 10.69
C VAL A 188 8.54 1.72 10.31
N LYS A 189 8.79 2.14 9.07
CA LYS A 189 8.31 3.44 8.59
C LYS A 189 6.85 3.33 8.11
N GLY A 190 5.91 3.92 8.85
CA GLY A 190 4.51 4.12 8.46
C GLY A 190 3.51 3.04 8.91
N LYS A 191 3.90 1.77 9.01
CA LYS A 191 2.94 0.68 9.31
C LYS A 191 2.32 0.71 10.72
N TYR A 192 2.94 1.41 11.67
CA TYR A 192 2.38 1.63 13.01
C TYR A 192 1.08 2.46 13.02
N LEU A 193 0.77 3.17 11.93
CA LEU A 193 -0.44 4.01 11.81
C LEU A 193 -1.75 3.18 11.82
N PHE A 194 -1.67 1.88 11.53
CA PHE A 194 -2.80 0.94 11.47
C PHE A 194 -2.82 -0.07 12.63
N PHE A 195 -1.89 0.05 13.59
CA PHE A 195 -1.82 -0.88 14.73
C PHE A 195 -3.07 -0.79 15.60
N SER A 196 -3.50 -1.93 16.13
CA SER A 196 -4.51 -1.99 17.19
C SER A 196 -3.93 -1.65 18.58
N PRO A 197 -4.76 -1.32 19.58
CA PRO A 197 -4.28 -0.98 20.92
C PRO A 197 -3.49 -2.11 21.59
N GLU A 198 -3.84 -3.38 21.34
CA GLU A 198 -3.07 -4.55 21.79
C GLU A 198 -1.72 -4.66 21.07
N GLN A 199 -1.64 -4.41 19.75
CA GLN A 199 -0.34 -4.33 19.05
C GLN A 199 0.52 -3.19 19.61
N ALA A 200 -0.09 -2.04 19.88
CA ALA A 200 0.58 -0.86 20.43
C ALA A 200 1.10 -1.06 21.86
N ARG A 201 0.46 -1.95 22.64
CA ARG A 201 0.89 -2.38 23.98
C ARG A 201 1.85 -3.57 23.97
N GLY A 202 2.06 -4.24 22.83
CA GLY A 202 2.87 -5.45 22.72
C GLY A 202 2.19 -6.71 23.29
N GLU A 203 0.85 -6.70 23.35
CA GLU A 203 0.04 -7.80 23.86
C GLU A 203 -0.22 -8.88 22.79
N ASP A 204 -0.74 -10.03 23.22
CA ASP A 204 -1.14 -11.09 22.29
C ASP A 204 -2.38 -10.70 21.47
N VAL A 205 -2.26 -10.90 20.16
CA VAL A 205 -3.25 -10.48 19.15
C VAL A 205 -4.03 -11.66 18.58
N ASP A 206 -5.29 -11.41 18.28
CA ASP A 206 -6.21 -12.32 17.58
C ASP A 206 -6.72 -11.69 16.27
N ALA A 207 -7.68 -12.33 15.61
CA ALA A 207 -8.31 -11.86 14.37
C ALA A 207 -8.91 -10.44 14.45
N ARG A 208 -9.27 -9.95 15.64
CA ARG A 208 -9.88 -8.62 15.86
C ARG A 208 -8.86 -7.48 15.75
N THR A 209 -7.57 -7.79 15.64
CA THR A 209 -6.53 -6.84 15.23
C THR A 209 -6.75 -6.38 13.78
N ASP A 210 -7.17 -7.28 12.89
CA ASP A 210 -7.41 -6.97 11.48
C ASP A 210 -8.75 -6.25 11.28
N VAL A 211 -9.73 -6.49 12.17
CA VAL A 211 -10.98 -5.71 12.26
C VAL A 211 -10.66 -4.24 12.58
N TRP A 212 -9.84 -3.98 13.60
CA TRP A 212 -9.38 -2.63 13.93
C TRP A 212 -8.66 -1.97 12.75
N ALA A 213 -7.66 -2.65 12.17
CA ALA A 213 -6.89 -2.11 11.05
C ALA A 213 -7.77 -1.82 9.82
N THR A 214 -8.77 -2.65 9.53
CA THR A 214 -9.78 -2.39 8.48
C THR A 214 -10.66 -1.19 8.83
N GLY A 215 -11.00 -1.00 10.11
CA GLY A 215 -11.66 0.21 10.61
C GLY A 215 -10.83 1.48 10.40
N VAL A 216 -9.51 1.42 10.62
CA VAL A 216 -8.59 2.55 10.38
C VAL A 216 -8.47 2.84 8.88
N VAL A 217 -8.39 1.81 8.04
CA VAL A 217 -8.44 1.98 6.57
C VAL A 217 -9.75 2.64 6.16
N LEU A 218 -10.91 2.14 6.60
CA LEU A 218 -12.21 2.74 6.28
C LEU A 218 -12.33 4.20 6.74
N TYR A 219 -11.82 4.52 7.94
CA TYR A 219 -11.70 5.89 8.42
C TYR A 219 -10.91 6.77 7.44
N GLU A 220 -9.73 6.31 7.01
CA GLU A 220 -8.87 7.04 6.07
C GLU A 220 -9.54 7.23 4.70
N LEU A 221 -10.24 6.21 4.18
CA LEU A 221 -10.98 6.32 2.92
C LEU A 221 -12.13 7.33 3.00
N LEU A 222 -12.83 7.40 4.14
CA LEU A 222 -13.95 8.31 4.35
C LEU A 222 -13.49 9.76 4.60
N CYS A 223 -12.53 9.96 5.51
CA CYS A 223 -12.09 11.28 5.96
C CYS A 223 -10.93 11.86 5.14
N GLY A 224 -10.29 11.06 4.27
CA GLY A 224 -9.09 11.43 3.51
C GLY A 224 -7.82 11.60 4.35
N LYS A 225 -7.88 11.23 5.63
CA LYS A 225 -6.88 11.47 6.69
C LYS A 225 -6.96 10.35 7.71
N LEU A 226 -5.85 10.05 8.37
CA LEU A 226 -5.81 9.06 9.45
C LEU A 226 -6.44 9.62 10.74
N PRO A 227 -6.99 8.77 11.63
CA PRO A 227 -7.60 9.22 12.89
C PRO A 227 -6.57 9.83 13.87
N VAL A 228 -5.31 9.40 13.78
CA VAL A 228 -4.22 9.89 14.63
C VAL A 228 -2.96 10.09 13.78
N GLU A 229 -2.48 11.32 13.74
CA GLU A 229 -1.24 11.70 13.05
C GLU A 229 -0.19 12.19 14.06
N GLY A 230 1.09 12.07 13.69
CA GLY A 230 2.22 12.57 14.48
C GLY A 230 3.46 11.68 14.43
N PRO A 231 4.47 11.95 15.27
CA PRO A 231 5.63 11.08 15.44
C PRO A 231 5.22 9.68 15.92
N PRO A 232 5.98 8.61 15.58
CA PRO A 232 5.59 7.23 15.89
C PRO A 232 5.23 6.97 17.35
N HIS A 233 5.98 7.55 18.29
CA HIS A 233 5.74 7.39 19.73
C HIS A 233 4.44 8.07 20.19
N VAL A 234 4.04 9.19 19.57
CA VAL A 234 2.78 9.89 19.89
C VAL A 234 1.60 9.07 19.38
N VAL A 235 1.65 8.63 18.12
CA VAL A 235 0.59 7.79 17.54
C VAL A 235 0.43 6.51 18.36
N MET A 236 1.52 5.81 18.65
CA MET A 236 1.48 4.57 19.42
C MET A 236 0.88 4.77 20.83
N MET A 237 1.25 5.85 21.52
CA MET A 237 0.71 6.18 22.83
C MET A 237 -0.80 6.45 22.79
N ARG A 238 -1.27 7.23 21.81
CA ARG A 238 -2.68 7.57 21.65
C ARG A 238 -3.51 6.35 21.25
N VAL A 239 -3.02 5.53 20.32
CA VAL A 239 -3.65 4.26 19.92
C VAL A 239 -3.71 3.26 21.09
N ALA A 240 -2.62 3.10 21.85
CA ALA A 240 -2.60 2.23 23.03
C ALA A 240 -3.61 2.64 24.12
N ARG A 241 -3.96 3.93 24.20
CA ARG A 241 -5.00 4.48 25.09
C ARG A 241 -6.40 4.51 24.47
N GLY A 242 -6.55 4.19 23.18
CA GLY A 242 -7.82 4.28 22.47
C GLY A 242 -8.28 5.70 22.14
N GLU A 243 -7.38 6.68 22.10
CA GLU A 243 -7.68 8.10 21.84
C GLU A 243 -7.95 8.40 20.34
N VAL A 244 -8.93 7.69 19.76
CA VAL A 244 -9.35 7.78 18.36
C VAL A 244 -10.57 8.72 18.24
N PRO A 245 -10.47 9.84 17.50
CA PRO A 245 -11.61 10.73 17.26
C PRO A 245 -12.62 10.08 16.30
N ALA A 246 -13.91 10.36 16.45
CA ALA A 246 -14.94 9.84 15.55
C ALA A 246 -14.85 10.43 14.13
N PRO A 247 -15.19 9.67 13.06
CA PRO A 247 -15.21 10.17 11.69
C PRO A 247 -16.01 11.48 11.51
N SER A 248 -17.15 11.58 12.20
CA SER A 248 -18.04 12.76 12.18
C SER A 248 -17.38 14.05 12.68
N VAL A 249 -16.28 13.98 13.44
CA VAL A 249 -15.51 15.16 13.87
C VAL A 249 -14.78 15.81 12.69
N LEU A 250 -14.31 15.01 11.72
CA LEU A 250 -13.64 15.50 10.52
C LEU A 250 -14.60 15.68 9.34
N ARG A 251 -15.74 15.00 9.37
CA ARG A 251 -16.64 14.83 8.22
C ARG A 251 -18.11 14.80 8.71
N PRO A 252 -18.68 15.95 9.12
CA PRO A 252 -19.99 16.00 9.79
C PRO A 252 -21.19 15.60 8.92
N ASP A 253 -20.99 15.48 7.60
CA ASP A 253 -21.93 14.95 6.61
C ASP A 253 -22.13 13.43 6.69
N LEU A 254 -21.30 12.69 7.44
CA LEU A 254 -21.41 11.24 7.53
C LEU A 254 -22.73 10.81 8.20
N PRO A 255 -23.46 9.84 7.61
CA PRO A 255 -24.58 9.19 8.29
C PRO A 255 -24.15 8.60 9.63
N GLN A 256 -24.93 8.88 10.67
CA GLN A 256 -24.66 8.43 12.05
C GLN A 256 -24.44 6.91 12.13
N GLU A 257 -25.25 6.13 11.41
CA GLU A 257 -25.12 4.67 11.34
C GLU A 257 -23.71 4.23 10.89
N LEU A 258 -23.16 4.85 9.85
CA LEU A 258 -21.81 4.54 9.38
C LEU A 258 -20.72 5.00 10.36
N ASN A 259 -20.90 6.16 10.98
CA ASN A 259 -20.01 6.63 12.04
C ASN A 259 -19.95 5.61 13.20
N ASP A 260 -21.09 5.09 13.63
CA ASP A 260 -21.19 4.15 14.74
C ASP A 260 -20.64 2.76 14.38
N ILE A 261 -20.83 2.30 13.14
CA ILE A 261 -20.18 1.11 12.59
C ILE A 261 -18.66 1.25 12.62
N VAL A 262 -18.11 2.39 12.17
CA VAL A 262 -16.65 2.63 12.21
C VAL A 262 -16.14 2.69 13.65
N MET A 263 -16.84 3.39 14.56
CA MET A 263 -16.41 3.49 15.96
C MET A 263 -16.50 2.16 16.72
N LYS A 264 -17.43 1.27 16.36
CA LYS A 264 -17.46 -0.10 16.91
C LYS A 264 -16.27 -0.93 16.44
N ALA A 265 -15.80 -0.77 15.21
CA ALA A 265 -14.56 -1.41 14.75
C ALA A 265 -13.30 -0.82 15.44
N LEU A 266 -13.35 0.48 15.77
CA LEU A 266 -12.30 1.24 16.46
C LEU A 266 -12.50 1.31 17.99
N THR A 267 -13.24 0.37 18.57
CA THR A 267 -13.40 0.28 20.03
C THR A 267 -12.12 -0.28 20.68
N PRO A 268 -11.53 0.37 21.71
CA PRO A 268 -10.20 -0.01 22.19
C PRO A 268 -10.16 -1.42 22.82
N ASP A 269 -11.17 -1.75 23.62
CA ASP A 269 -11.38 -3.10 24.14
C ASP A 269 -11.82 -4.05 23.01
N ARG A 270 -11.02 -5.09 22.75
CA ARG A 270 -11.30 -6.06 21.68
C ARG A 270 -12.55 -6.90 21.94
N GLU A 271 -12.95 -7.09 23.20
CA GLU A 271 -14.17 -7.86 23.53
C GLU A 271 -15.45 -7.05 23.24
N GLN A 272 -15.33 -5.73 23.06
CA GLN A 272 -16.43 -4.82 22.71
C GLN A 272 -16.47 -4.45 21.20
N ARG A 273 -15.44 -4.82 20.43
CA ARG A 273 -15.43 -4.69 18.96
C ARG A 273 -16.41 -5.65 18.30
N PHE A 274 -16.49 -5.60 16.96
CA PHE A 274 -17.01 -6.74 16.20
C PHE A 274 -16.19 -8.00 16.50
N GLU A 275 -16.89 -9.09 16.80
CA GLU A 275 -16.30 -10.37 17.18
C GLU A 275 -15.43 -11.00 16.08
N SER A 276 -15.73 -10.68 14.81
CA SER A 276 -15.05 -11.18 13.62
C SER A 276 -15.14 -10.19 12.46
N SER A 277 -14.29 -10.37 11.44
CA SER A 277 -14.38 -9.60 10.19
C SER A 277 -15.71 -9.82 9.45
N HIS A 278 -16.37 -10.98 9.59
CA HIS A 278 -17.70 -11.21 9.01
C HIS A 278 -18.76 -10.30 9.64
N ALA A 279 -18.80 -10.22 10.98
CA ALA A 279 -19.75 -9.37 11.68
C ALA A 279 -19.57 -7.86 11.35
N PHE A 280 -18.33 -7.43 11.11
CA PHE A 280 -18.05 -6.07 10.63
C PHE A 280 -18.48 -5.87 9.16
N GLY A 281 -18.13 -6.82 8.28
CA GLY A 281 -18.52 -6.81 6.87
C GLY A 281 -20.04 -6.82 6.66
N ASP A 282 -20.78 -7.54 7.50
CA ASP A 282 -22.24 -7.62 7.44
C ASP A 282 -22.91 -6.31 7.85
N ALA A 283 -22.38 -5.62 8.88
CA ALA A 283 -22.84 -4.29 9.25
C ALA A 283 -22.61 -3.28 8.11
N LEU A 284 -21.43 -3.33 7.48
CA LEU A 284 -21.11 -2.52 6.30
C LEU A 284 -22.00 -2.84 5.10
N ALA A 285 -22.32 -4.13 4.87
CA ALA A 285 -23.23 -4.56 3.81
C ALA A 285 -24.67 -4.07 4.07
N GLY A 286 -25.16 -4.17 5.30
CA GLY A 286 -26.46 -3.66 5.72
C GLY A 286 -26.61 -2.17 5.45
N PHE A 287 -25.63 -1.37 5.87
CA PHE A 287 -25.57 0.06 5.56
C PHE A 287 -25.52 0.32 4.03
N LEU A 288 -24.62 -0.37 3.30
CA LEU A 288 -24.39 -0.14 1.88
C LEU A 288 -25.64 -0.41 1.04
N TYR A 289 -26.28 -1.56 1.19
CA TYR A 289 -27.41 -1.92 0.33
C TYR A 289 -28.72 -1.23 0.74
N SER A 290 -28.84 -0.76 2.00
CA SER A 290 -29.97 0.07 2.43
C SER A 290 -29.91 1.49 1.85
N ASN A 291 -28.71 2.08 1.78
CA ASN A 291 -28.51 3.46 1.32
C ASN A 291 -28.19 3.55 -0.19
N PHE A 292 -27.57 2.52 -0.78
CA PHE A 292 -27.10 2.48 -2.16
C PHE A 292 -27.47 1.15 -2.85
N PRO A 293 -28.77 0.82 -3.00
CA PRO A 293 -29.24 -0.50 -3.47
C PRO A 293 -28.85 -0.88 -4.91
N ARG A 294 -28.26 0.05 -5.68
CA ARG A 294 -27.76 -0.19 -7.05
C ARG A 294 -26.22 -0.29 -7.12
N PHE A 295 -25.53 -0.22 -5.99
CA PHE A 295 -24.07 -0.28 -5.96
C PHE A 295 -23.55 -1.66 -6.43
N SER A 296 -22.42 -1.67 -7.14
CA SER A 296 -21.78 -2.90 -7.61
C SER A 296 -20.25 -2.75 -7.66
N ALA A 297 -19.54 -3.87 -7.78
CA ALA A 297 -18.09 -3.86 -8.01
C ALA A 297 -17.68 -3.01 -9.23
N MET A 298 -18.54 -2.93 -10.26
CA MET A 298 -18.29 -2.13 -11.46
C MET A 298 -18.24 -0.61 -11.16
N THR A 299 -18.83 -0.16 -10.07
CA THR A 299 -18.69 1.23 -9.57
C THR A 299 -17.25 1.52 -9.14
N ILE A 300 -16.53 0.54 -8.58
CA ILE A 300 -15.08 0.62 -8.29
C ILE A 300 -14.29 0.70 -9.60
N ALA A 301 -14.59 -0.19 -10.55
CA ALA A 301 -13.95 -0.22 -11.86
C ALA A 301 -14.06 1.14 -12.58
N HIS A 302 -15.27 1.71 -12.66
CA HIS A 302 -15.50 3.00 -13.28
C HIS A 302 -14.76 4.14 -12.57
N LEU A 303 -14.71 4.15 -11.22
CA LEU A 303 -13.93 5.16 -10.49
C LEU A 303 -12.43 5.06 -10.82
N LEU A 304 -11.87 3.85 -10.86
CA LEU A 304 -10.47 3.64 -11.24
C LEU A 304 -10.20 4.13 -12.67
N ARG A 305 -11.07 3.80 -13.63
CA ARG A 305 -10.97 4.24 -15.03
C ARG A 305 -11.03 5.76 -15.17
N VAL A 306 -11.80 6.46 -14.32
CA VAL A 306 -11.81 7.93 -14.24
C VAL A 306 -10.51 8.47 -13.62
N LEU A 307 -10.11 7.98 -12.45
CA LEU A 307 -8.97 8.49 -11.69
C LEU A 307 -7.63 8.26 -12.41
N PHE A 308 -7.49 7.18 -13.18
CA PHE A 308 -6.28 6.76 -13.89
C PHE A 308 -6.43 6.82 -15.41
N ARG A 309 -7.39 7.60 -15.93
CA ARG A 309 -7.65 7.72 -17.38
C ARG A 309 -6.40 8.07 -18.19
N GLY A 310 -5.60 9.02 -17.70
CA GLY A 310 -4.36 9.45 -18.36
C GLY A 310 -3.29 8.36 -18.40
N ASP A 311 -3.16 7.60 -17.30
CA ASP A 311 -2.23 6.47 -17.20
C ASP A 311 -2.65 5.35 -18.19
N LEU A 312 -3.94 4.98 -18.20
CA LEU A 312 -4.51 4.00 -19.13
C LEU A 312 -4.39 4.41 -20.61
N ALA A 313 -4.56 5.70 -20.92
CA ALA A 313 -4.41 6.21 -22.28
C ALA A 313 -2.96 6.13 -22.78
N GLN A 314 -1.96 6.36 -21.90
CA GLN A 314 -0.54 6.18 -22.23
C GLN A 314 -0.18 4.70 -22.49
N GLU A 315 -0.85 3.77 -21.83
CA GLU A 315 -0.73 2.32 -22.10
C GLU A 315 -1.47 1.88 -23.38
N GLY A 316 -2.23 2.75 -24.05
CA GLY A 316 -3.09 2.38 -25.18
C GLY A 316 -4.33 1.56 -24.77
N ARG A 317 -4.71 1.61 -23.49
CA ARG A 317 -5.74 0.78 -22.85
C ARG A 317 -6.91 1.62 -22.34
N GLU A 318 -7.34 2.65 -23.08
CA GLU A 318 -8.44 3.51 -22.63
C GLU A 318 -9.75 2.70 -22.52
N MET A 319 -10.29 2.63 -21.31
CA MET A 319 -11.49 1.85 -20.98
C MET A 319 -12.73 2.73 -20.91
N SER A 320 -13.86 2.22 -21.39
CA SER A 320 -15.13 2.96 -21.34
C SER A 320 -15.65 3.15 -19.91
N VAL A 321 -16.25 4.32 -19.68
CA VAL A 321 -16.98 4.68 -18.46
C VAL A 321 -18.38 5.16 -18.88
N PRO A 322 -19.48 4.57 -18.36
CA PRO A 322 -20.83 5.00 -18.68
C PRO A 322 -21.11 6.44 -18.22
N GLY A 323 -21.80 7.22 -19.05
CA GLY A 323 -22.20 8.60 -18.70
C GLY A 323 -23.06 8.69 -17.44
N SER A 324 -23.87 7.67 -17.15
CA SER A 324 -24.66 7.56 -15.92
C SER A 324 -23.79 7.57 -14.65
N PHE A 325 -22.63 6.90 -14.68
CA PHE A 325 -21.68 6.92 -13.56
C PHE A 325 -20.99 8.29 -13.42
N LEU A 326 -20.77 9.03 -14.52
CA LEU A 326 -20.22 10.38 -14.44
C LEU A 326 -21.19 11.36 -13.77
N GLU A 327 -22.49 11.23 -14.00
CA GLU A 327 -23.51 12.01 -13.28
C GLU A 327 -23.65 11.58 -11.81
N GLU A 328 -23.58 10.27 -11.52
CA GLU A 328 -23.56 9.76 -10.14
C GLU A 328 -22.32 10.28 -9.38
N LEU A 329 -21.15 10.28 -10.00
CA LEU A 329 -19.90 10.79 -9.40
C LEU A 329 -19.95 12.31 -9.15
N LYS A 330 -20.69 13.08 -9.97
CA LYS A 330 -20.94 14.51 -9.71
C LYS A 330 -21.83 14.72 -8.49
N SER A 331 -22.87 13.91 -8.30
CA SER A 331 -23.77 14.07 -7.15
C SER A 331 -23.04 13.84 -5.83
N TRP A 332 -22.14 12.84 -5.77
CA TRP A 332 -21.30 12.62 -4.59
C TRP A 332 -20.33 13.77 -4.28
N ARG A 333 -19.82 14.49 -5.31
CA ARG A 333 -18.98 15.69 -5.11
C ARG A 333 -19.77 16.87 -4.53
N GLN A 334 -21.02 17.02 -4.96
CA GLN A 334 -21.89 18.11 -4.50
C GLN A 334 -22.33 17.92 -3.04
N GLN A 335 -22.53 16.69 -2.60
CA GLN A 335 -22.85 16.36 -1.20
C GLN A 335 -21.70 16.64 -0.20
N THR A 336 -20.45 16.69 -0.66
CA THR A 336 -19.27 16.95 0.18
C THR A 336 -18.88 18.42 0.32
N LEU A 337 -19.53 19.34 -0.40
CA LEU A 337 -19.36 20.77 -0.22
C LEU A 337 -20.41 21.29 0.77
N PRO A 338 -20.04 22.08 1.80
CA PRO A 338 -21.02 22.80 2.59
C PRO A 338 -21.82 23.73 1.66
N GLU A 339 -23.15 23.61 1.63
CA GLU A 339 -23.98 24.66 1.03
C GLU A 339 -23.69 25.96 1.78
N GLU A 340 -23.26 27.01 1.05
CA GLU A 340 -23.31 28.35 1.63
C GLU A 340 -24.76 28.65 2.00
N PRO A 341 -25.02 29.23 3.18
CA PRO A 341 -26.38 29.49 3.64
C PRO A 341 -27.07 30.47 2.69
N VAL A 342 -27.90 29.94 1.79
CA VAL A 342 -28.71 30.74 0.87
C VAL A 342 -29.66 31.59 1.70
N THR A 343 -29.27 32.84 1.91
CA THR A 343 -30.05 33.80 2.69
C THR A 343 -31.43 33.93 2.04
N PRO A 344 -32.53 33.57 2.71
CA PRO A 344 -33.84 33.68 2.12
C PRO A 344 -34.14 35.13 1.78
N LEU A 345 -34.42 35.42 0.50
CA LEU A 345 -34.89 36.74 0.09
C LEU A 345 -36.14 37.09 0.89
N PRO A 346 -36.25 38.31 1.46
CA PRO A 346 -37.36 38.67 2.33
C PRO A 346 -38.68 38.62 1.55
N SER A 347 -39.55 37.68 1.92
CA SER A 347 -40.86 37.54 1.32
C SER A 347 -41.70 38.79 1.62
N THR A 348 -41.90 39.65 0.63
CA THR A 348 -42.81 40.80 0.73
C THR A 348 -44.21 40.30 1.07
N GLY A 349 -44.68 40.61 2.29
CA GLY A 349 -45.91 40.06 2.85
C GLY A 349 -47.15 40.47 2.07
N ARG A 350 -47.70 39.54 1.28
CA ARG A 350 -49.02 39.71 0.65
C ARG A 350 -50.10 39.26 1.64
N GLN A 351 -50.72 40.21 2.33
CA GLN A 351 -51.79 39.94 3.29
C GLN A 351 -52.98 39.21 2.62
N THR A 352 -53.12 37.92 2.87
CA THR A 352 -54.35 37.17 2.56
C THR A 352 -55.36 37.35 3.70
N ARG A 353 -56.31 38.25 3.46
CA ARG A 353 -57.52 38.51 4.26
C ARG A 353 -58.12 37.20 4.78
N ARG A 354 -58.10 36.98 6.11
CA ARG A 354 -58.77 35.85 6.77
C ARG A 354 -60.27 35.85 6.42
N LEU A 355 -60.71 34.86 5.66
CA LEU A 355 -62.12 34.50 5.58
C LEU A 355 -62.44 33.54 6.72
N ARG A 356 -63.53 33.83 7.44
CA ARG A 356 -63.99 33.09 8.61
C ARG A 356 -64.76 31.86 8.12
N ALA A 357 -64.13 30.67 8.20
CA ALA A 357 -64.81 29.42 7.88
C ALA A 357 -65.94 29.14 8.89
N ALA A 358 -67.10 28.71 8.40
CA ALA A 358 -68.24 28.32 9.22
C ALA A 358 -68.12 26.85 9.66
N SER A 359 -68.60 26.53 10.86
CA SER A 359 -68.58 25.18 11.42
C SER A 359 -69.57 24.24 10.70
N PRO A 360 -69.17 23.00 10.34
CA PRO A 360 -70.12 21.95 9.97
C PRO A 360 -70.83 21.38 11.22
N PRO A 361 -72.03 20.79 11.08
CA PRO A 361 -72.85 20.37 12.21
C PRO A 361 -72.42 19.01 12.80
N VAL A 362 -72.68 18.87 14.11
CA VAL A 362 -72.46 17.65 14.90
C VAL A 362 -73.38 16.53 14.43
N THR A 363 -72.84 15.33 14.23
CA THR A 363 -73.61 14.08 14.10
C THR A 363 -73.10 13.08 15.14
N ALA A 364 -74.00 12.48 15.93
CA ALA A 364 -73.66 11.68 17.10
C ALA A 364 -73.28 10.22 16.76
N PRO A 365 -72.37 9.59 17.52
CA PRO A 365 -72.02 8.18 17.35
C PRO A 365 -73.06 7.23 17.95
N THR A 366 -73.36 6.14 17.25
CA THR A 366 -74.27 5.06 17.67
C THR A 366 -73.49 3.94 18.37
N PRO A 367 -74.00 3.32 19.46
CA PRO A 367 -73.24 2.32 20.24
C PRO A 367 -73.17 0.93 19.58
N PRO A 368 -72.15 0.10 19.91
CA PRO A 368 -72.01 -1.26 19.41
C PRO A 368 -73.01 -2.24 20.07
N VAL A 369 -73.42 -3.25 19.31
CA VAL A 369 -74.36 -4.30 19.73
C VAL A 369 -73.59 -5.56 20.18
N SER A 370 -73.99 -6.13 21.32
CA SER A 370 -73.46 -7.39 21.87
C SER A 370 -74.18 -8.62 21.30
N ILE A 371 -73.45 -9.72 21.09
CA ILE A 371 -74.01 -11.07 20.89
C ILE A 371 -73.37 -12.01 21.93
N VAL A 372 -74.16 -12.94 22.47
CA VAL A 372 -73.81 -13.85 23.57
C VAL A 372 -73.92 -15.31 23.12
N ALA A 373 -72.96 -16.17 23.51
CA ALA A 373 -73.19 -17.62 23.75
C ALA A 373 -72.09 -18.26 24.64
N PRO A 374 -72.36 -19.33 25.42
CA PRO A 374 -71.47 -19.89 26.47
C PRO A 374 -71.18 -21.42 26.26
N PRO A 375 -70.82 -22.26 27.27
CA PRO A 375 -69.81 -22.16 28.35
C PRO A 375 -68.87 -23.40 28.52
N GLY A 376 -67.62 -23.18 28.96
CA GLY A 376 -66.84 -24.03 29.91
C GLY A 376 -66.60 -25.52 29.62
N PRO A 377 -66.02 -26.28 30.58
CA PRO A 377 -65.33 -25.87 31.82
C PRO A 377 -63.82 -25.55 31.53
N SER A 378 -62.79 -25.59 32.41
CA SER A 378 -62.65 -25.98 33.83
C SER A 378 -61.52 -25.16 34.54
N ARG A 379 -61.00 -25.69 35.66
CA ARG A 379 -59.91 -25.22 36.57
C ARG A 379 -59.44 -26.46 37.40
N PRO A 380 -58.41 -26.43 38.30
CA PRO A 380 -57.72 -25.32 38.98
C PRO A 380 -56.17 -25.31 38.76
N LEU A 381 -55.36 -24.27 39.05
CA LEU A 381 -55.32 -23.19 40.07
C LEU A 381 -54.67 -23.60 41.41
N LEU A 382 -53.49 -23.04 41.71
CA LEU A 382 -53.13 -22.55 43.06
C LEU A 382 -51.92 -21.58 43.04
N TYR A 383 -51.99 -20.60 43.93
CA TYR A 383 -51.02 -19.52 44.17
C TYR A 383 -50.01 -19.92 45.26
N GLY A 384 -48.94 -19.13 45.45
CA GLY A 384 -48.35 -19.02 46.80
C GLY A 384 -46.92 -18.50 46.91
N LEU A 385 -46.76 -17.18 47.07
CA LEU A 385 -45.57 -16.55 47.64
C LEU A 385 -45.17 -17.14 49.01
N SER A 386 -43.87 -17.17 49.32
CA SER A 386 -43.29 -16.44 50.48
C SER A 386 -41.77 -16.69 50.62
N ALA A 387 -41.11 -15.89 51.45
CA ALA A 387 -39.66 -15.79 51.53
C ALA A 387 -39.08 -16.32 52.86
N GLY A 388 -37.78 -16.64 52.85
CA GLY A 388 -36.89 -16.46 54.01
C GLY A 388 -36.27 -17.73 54.65
N GLY A 389 -34.97 -17.63 54.98
CA GLY A 389 -34.45 -18.24 56.22
C GLY A 389 -33.49 -19.44 56.16
N LEU A 390 -32.20 -19.18 55.91
CA LEU A 390 -31.03 -19.55 56.76
C LEU A 390 -30.84 -20.97 57.39
N LEU A 391 -29.60 -21.49 57.23
CA LEU A 391 -28.84 -22.41 58.15
C LEU A 391 -29.25 -23.92 58.19
N VAL A 392 -28.37 -24.94 58.39
CA VAL A 392 -26.89 -25.10 58.29
C VAL A 392 -26.51 -26.62 58.33
N VAL A 393 -25.23 -26.99 58.09
CA VAL A 393 -24.64 -28.38 58.07
C VAL A 393 -25.03 -29.24 56.84
N GLY A 394 -24.13 -29.95 56.14
CA GLY A 394 -22.66 -30.07 56.21
C GLY A 394 -22.14 -31.30 55.46
N VAL A 395 -20.83 -31.59 55.60
CA VAL A 395 -20.06 -32.76 55.09
C VAL A 395 -19.40 -32.62 53.69
N SER A 396 -18.07 -32.47 53.72
CA SER A 396 -17.02 -32.82 52.71
C SER A 396 -17.12 -32.22 51.29
N LEU A 397 -16.34 -31.22 50.84
CA LEU A 397 -14.94 -30.78 51.08
C LEU A 397 -13.84 -31.58 50.34
N TRP A 398 -13.04 -30.83 49.55
CA TRP A 398 -11.67 -31.13 49.03
C TRP A 398 -11.56 -32.17 47.90
N ALA A 399 -10.96 -31.90 46.71
CA ALA A 399 -9.76 -31.12 46.35
C ALA A 399 -8.51 -31.72 47.06
N LEU A 400 -7.38 -32.06 46.45
CA LEU A 400 -6.55 -31.46 45.40
C LEU A 400 -5.47 -32.51 45.05
N LEU A 401 -4.90 -32.45 43.83
CA LEU A 401 -3.54 -32.95 43.51
C LEU A 401 -3.32 -34.49 43.68
N ASP A 402 -2.29 -35.13 43.14
CA ASP A 402 -1.13 -34.64 42.39
C ASP A 402 -0.69 -35.65 41.30
N ALA A 403 0.37 -35.31 40.57
CA ALA A 403 1.00 -36.09 39.50
C ALA A 403 1.32 -37.57 39.84
N HIS A 404 1.37 -38.44 38.81
CA HIS A 404 2.61 -39.06 38.30
C HIS A 404 2.33 -40.03 37.13
N SER A 405 3.17 -39.98 36.09
CA SER A 405 3.39 -41.07 35.11
C SER A 405 4.48 -42.04 35.65
N PRO A 406 4.91 -43.13 34.96
CA PRO A 406 4.46 -43.71 33.69
C PRO A 406 4.28 -45.25 33.70
N THR A 407 3.81 -45.83 32.59
CA THR A 407 4.16 -47.22 32.21
C THR A 407 4.24 -47.40 30.70
N THR A 408 5.23 -48.18 30.26
CA THR A 408 5.55 -48.56 28.88
C THR A 408 4.95 -49.90 28.49
N THR A 409 4.39 -50.04 27.28
CA THR A 409 4.73 -51.14 26.34
C THR A 409 4.16 -50.85 24.94
N GLU A 410 4.96 -51.16 23.91
CA GLU A 410 4.65 -51.62 22.54
C GLU A 410 3.43 -51.04 21.78
N GLY A 411 3.50 -50.70 20.49
CA GLY A 411 4.56 -50.92 19.49
C GLY A 411 3.91 -51.10 18.11
N ALA A 412 3.92 -50.05 17.26
CA ALA A 412 3.30 -50.06 15.93
C ALA A 412 4.26 -49.47 14.87
N PRO A 413 4.22 -49.97 13.61
CA PRO A 413 5.30 -49.79 12.64
C PRO A 413 5.35 -48.39 11.97
N PRO A 414 6.51 -48.00 11.40
CA PRO A 414 6.70 -46.68 10.79
C PRO A 414 5.95 -46.50 9.45
N PRO A 415 5.63 -45.26 9.06
CA PRO A 415 4.90 -44.97 7.83
C PRO A 415 5.74 -45.18 6.56
N THR A 416 5.15 -45.84 5.57
CA THR A 416 5.74 -46.10 4.25
C THR A 416 5.92 -44.81 3.42
N PRO A 417 7.07 -44.60 2.73
CA PRO A 417 7.24 -43.46 1.84
C PRO A 417 6.31 -43.52 0.63
N ILE A 418 5.68 -42.39 0.27
CA ILE A 418 4.90 -42.26 -0.97
C ILE A 418 5.88 -42.18 -2.16
N GLN A 419 5.87 -43.20 -3.03
CA GLN A 419 6.61 -43.17 -4.29
C GLN A 419 5.90 -42.33 -5.36
N GLN A 420 6.69 -41.64 -6.18
CA GLN A 420 6.23 -40.99 -7.40
C GLN A 420 5.82 -42.05 -8.45
N PRO A 421 4.76 -41.82 -9.25
CA PRO A 421 4.40 -42.72 -10.33
C PRO A 421 5.42 -42.63 -11.48
N TYR A 422 6.08 -43.75 -11.79
CA TYR A 422 6.89 -43.90 -12.99
C TYR A 422 6.03 -44.18 -14.23
N ALA A 423 6.53 -43.79 -15.39
CA ALA A 423 5.88 -44.00 -16.68
C ALA A 423 5.71 -45.49 -17.03
N VAL A 424 4.58 -45.84 -17.62
CA VAL A 424 4.32 -47.17 -18.18
C VAL A 424 5.01 -47.28 -19.55
N ALA A 425 5.93 -48.23 -19.67
CA ALA A 425 6.45 -48.68 -20.96
C ALA A 425 5.82 -50.05 -21.29
N GLU A 426 5.03 -50.12 -22.36
CA GLU A 426 4.60 -51.39 -22.95
C GLU A 426 5.48 -51.75 -24.14
N ALA A 427 5.95 -53.01 -24.19
CA ALA A 427 6.80 -53.52 -25.25
C ALA A 427 6.12 -54.63 -26.06
N HIS A 428 5.75 -54.29 -27.29
CA HIS A 428 5.71 -55.10 -28.50
C HIS A 428 4.91 -56.41 -28.60
N ARG A 429 4.08 -56.48 -29.66
CA ARG A 429 3.90 -57.71 -30.46
C ARG A 429 3.69 -57.42 -31.95
N GLY A 430 4.59 -57.91 -32.80
CA GLY A 430 4.24 -58.50 -34.10
C GLY A 430 4.26 -57.66 -35.40
N GLN A 431 5.40 -57.72 -36.10
CA GLN A 431 5.55 -57.99 -37.55
C GLN A 431 5.10 -56.98 -38.66
N SER A 432 6.14 -56.47 -39.35
CA SER A 432 6.34 -56.47 -40.83
C SER A 432 5.34 -55.73 -41.74
N THR A 433 5.75 -54.72 -42.51
CA THR A 433 6.41 -54.97 -43.82
C THR A 433 7.07 -53.73 -44.45
N ASN A 434 8.13 -53.99 -45.23
CA ASN A 434 8.81 -53.17 -46.26
C ASN A 434 9.38 -51.76 -46.00
N LYS A 435 10.69 -51.67 -46.25
CA LYS A 435 11.48 -50.46 -46.56
C LYS A 435 11.11 -49.86 -47.93
N GLN A 436 11.31 -48.54 -48.07
CA GLN A 436 12.13 -47.98 -49.16
C GLN A 436 12.73 -46.62 -48.74
N GLU A 437 13.80 -46.18 -49.43
CA GLU A 437 14.83 -45.28 -48.88
C GLU A 437 14.74 -43.80 -49.32
N GLY A 438 15.30 -42.90 -48.51
CA GLY A 438 15.57 -41.49 -48.87
C GLY A 438 15.82 -40.61 -47.62
N PRO A 439 16.79 -39.68 -47.65
CA PRO A 439 18.05 -39.89 -46.88
C PRO A 439 18.22 -39.04 -45.61
N GLU A 440 19.18 -39.47 -44.76
CA GLU A 440 19.69 -38.70 -43.61
C GLU A 440 20.27 -37.32 -44.01
N PRO A 441 20.30 -36.38 -43.05
CA PRO A 441 21.62 -36.04 -42.51
C PRO A 441 21.70 -36.00 -40.98
N THR A 442 22.59 -36.85 -40.45
CA THR A 442 23.60 -36.52 -39.43
C THR A 442 23.33 -35.33 -38.49
N ALA A 443 22.84 -35.63 -37.28
CA ALA A 443 22.91 -34.69 -36.15
C ALA A 443 24.34 -34.61 -35.60
N GLN A 444 25.13 -33.62 -36.07
CA GLN A 444 26.34 -33.20 -35.36
C GLN A 444 25.97 -32.27 -34.21
N ALA A 445 26.42 -32.60 -33.00
CA ALA A 445 26.25 -31.74 -31.84
C ALA A 445 27.10 -30.47 -31.99
N THR A 446 26.45 -29.32 -32.15
CA THR A 446 27.10 -28.01 -32.05
C THR A 446 27.46 -27.75 -30.59
N LYS A 447 28.76 -27.75 -30.29
CA LYS A 447 29.27 -27.19 -29.04
C LYS A 447 28.83 -25.73 -28.94
N ALA A 448 28.36 -25.31 -27.76
CA ALA A 448 28.27 -23.89 -27.46
C ALA A 448 29.67 -23.29 -27.50
N ASP A 449 29.89 -22.34 -28.41
CA ASP A 449 31.15 -21.62 -28.47
C ASP A 449 31.35 -20.80 -27.19
N LYS A 450 32.55 -20.90 -26.61
CA LYS A 450 33.01 -19.89 -25.66
C LYS A 450 33.06 -18.55 -26.41
N PRO A 451 32.78 -17.41 -25.73
CA PRO A 451 32.99 -16.11 -26.35
C PRO A 451 34.41 -16.05 -26.91
N THR A 452 34.52 -15.73 -28.20
CA THR A 452 35.82 -15.63 -28.87
C THR A 452 36.64 -14.56 -28.16
N ALA A 453 37.96 -14.75 -28.07
CA ALA A 453 38.84 -13.80 -27.38
C ALA A 453 38.75 -12.35 -27.93
N ALA A 454 38.23 -12.18 -29.16
CA ALA A 454 37.88 -10.89 -29.74
C ALA A 454 36.74 -10.18 -29.00
N LEU A 455 35.68 -10.88 -28.60
CA LEU A 455 34.52 -10.31 -27.89
C LEU A 455 34.86 -9.94 -26.44
N GLU A 456 35.67 -10.77 -25.75
CA GLU A 456 36.16 -10.43 -24.40
C GLU A 456 37.12 -9.23 -24.44
N LYS A 457 37.95 -9.14 -25.49
CA LYS A 457 38.83 -7.99 -25.72
C LYS A 457 38.04 -6.71 -26.02
N GLU A 458 37.06 -6.77 -26.94
CA GLU A 458 36.14 -5.66 -27.22
C GLU A 458 35.45 -5.16 -25.95
N ALA A 459 34.88 -6.07 -25.15
CA ALA A 459 34.20 -5.70 -23.91
C ALA A 459 35.13 -4.99 -22.90
N SER A 460 36.41 -5.38 -22.84
CA SER A 460 37.41 -4.74 -21.98
C SER A 460 37.87 -3.37 -22.52
N GLU A 461 38.08 -3.26 -23.83
CA GLU A 461 38.51 -2.02 -24.49
C GLU A 461 37.39 -0.97 -24.43
N VAL A 462 36.16 -1.32 -24.84
CA VAL A 462 34.97 -0.45 -24.74
C VAL A 462 34.72 -0.01 -23.29
N LYS A 463 34.83 -0.91 -22.31
CA LYS A 463 34.66 -0.53 -20.88
C LYS A 463 35.68 0.52 -20.44
N THR A 464 36.92 0.44 -20.91
CA THR A 464 37.98 1.40 -20.57
C THR A 464 37.70 2.76 -21.22
N THR A 465 37.32 2.76 -22.50
CA THR A 465 36.91 3.96 -23.25
C THR A 465 35.72 4.67 -22.58
N LEU A 466 34.69 3.93 -22.13
CA LEU A 466 33.53 4.49 -21.43
C LEU A 466 33.88 5.14 -20.09
N LEU A 467 34.84 4.57 -19.34
CA LEU A 467 35.32 5.16 -18.09
C LEU A 467 36.04 6.50 -18.34
N PHE A 468 36.85 6.60 -19.41
CA PHE A 468 37.48 7.85 -19.80
C PHE A 468 36.45 8.91 -20.22
N ILE A 469 35.45 8.53 -21.03
CA ILE A 469 34.36 9.42 -21.45
C ILE A 469 33.60 9.92 -20.22
N HIS A 470 33.26 9.04 -19.27
CA HIS A 470 32.57 9.43 -18.03
C HIS A 470 33.38 10.41 -17.19
N HIS A 471 34.69 10.19 -17.02
CA HIS A 471 35.55 11.11 -16.27
C HIS A 471 35.69 12.46 -16.97
N SER A 472 35.89 12.48 -18.28
CA SER A 472 35.99 13.72 -19.06
C SER A 472 34.67 14.50 -19.06
N LEU A 473 33.52 13.82 -19.06
CA LEU A 473 32.20 14.45 -18.87
C LEU A 473 32.01 15.03 -17.46
N ALA A 474 32.57 14.41 -16.42
CA ALA A 474 32.52 14.91 -15.05
C ALA A 474 33.41 16.16 -14.86
N ASP A 475 34.56 16.19 -15.54
CA ASP A 475 35.49 17.33 -15.54
C ASP A 475 35.08 18.45 -16.53
N ASN A 476 33.90 18.34 -17.15
CA ASN A 476 33.38 19.23 -18.19
C ASN A 476 34.27 19.37 -19.45
N ARG A 477 35.15 18.39 -19.72
CA ARG A 477 35.96 18.26 -20.95
C ARG A 477 35.13 17.63 -22.07
N LEU A 478 34.10 18.35 -22.51
CA LEU A 478 33.06 17.82 -23.43
C LEU A 478 33.61 17.43 -24.80
N ASP A 479 34.54 18.21 -25.37
CA ASP A 479 35.16 17.91 -26.67
C ASP A 479 36.00 16.62 -26.63
N GLU A 480 36.78 16.42 -25.57
CA GLU A 480 37.56 15.19 -25.36
C GLU A 480 36.66 13.97 -25.17
N ALA A 481 35.60 14.11 -24.37
CA ALA A 481 34.60 13.07 -24.20
C ALA A 481 33.91 12.70 -25.52
N HIS A 482 33.58 13.70 -26.35
CA HIS A 482 32.94 13.48 -27.64
C HIS A 482 33.89 12.86 -28.68
N ALA A 483 35.14 13.31 -28.74
CA ALA A 483 36.17 12.74 -29.61
C ALA A 483 36.43 11.26 -29.27
N GLU A 484 36.48 10.91 -27.98
CA GLU A 484 36.68 9.52 -27.57
C GLU A 484 35.43 8.66 -27.79
N ALA A 485 34.23 9.21 -27.60
CA ALA A 485 32.98 8.54 -27.97
C ALA A 485 32.87 8.28 -29.49
N ARG A 486 33.40 9.19 -30.32
CA ARG A 486 33.57 8.98 -31.76
C ARG A 486 34.53 7.84 -32.07
N ARG A 487 35.72 7.83 -31.44
CA ARG A 487 36.70 6.75 -31.62
C ARG A 487 36.12 5.37 -31.23
N CYS A 488 35.32 5.32 -30.16
CA CYS A 488 34.58 4.13 -29.75
C CYS A 488 33.71 3.57 -30.90
N ILE A 489 32.86 4.40 -31.51
CA ILE A 489 31.96 3.95 -32.58
C ILE A 489 32.69 3.66 -33.90
N GLU A 490 33.78 4.37 -34.19
CA GLU A 490 34.62 4.11 -35.37
C GLU A 490 35.34 2.76 -35.26
N THR A 491 35.60 2.29 -34.03
CA THR A 491 36.24 0.99 -33.75
C THR A 491 35.20 -0.14 -33.63
N TYR A 492 34.04 0.13 -33.02
CA TYR A 492 32.98 -0.86 -32.78
C TYR A 492 31.59 -0.29 -33.16
N PRO A 493 31.25 -0.21 -34.47
CA PRO A 493 30.05 0.46 -34.95
C PRO A 493 28.74 -0.18 -34.47
N GLU A 494 28.74 -1.50 -34.29
CA GLU A 494 27.57 -2.26 -33.82
C GLU A 494 27.46 -2.32 -32.28
N ASN A 495 28.41 -1.76 -31.52
CA ASN A 495 28.39 -1.84 -30.06
C ASN A 495 27.42 -0.81 -29.45
N PRO A 496 26.33 -1.23 -28.76
CA PRO A 496 25.31 -0.31 -28.25
C PRO A 496 25.86 0.71 -27.24
N SER A 497 26.95 0.37 -26.54
CA SER A 497 27.54 1.24 -25.53
C SER A 497 28.29 2.42 -26.17
N CYS A 498 29.03 2.18 -27.27
CA CYS A 498 29.64 3.25 -28.05
C CYS A 498 28.57 4.16 -28.70
N GLN A 499 27.51 3.57 -29.26
CA GLN A 499 26.38 4.31 -29.85
C GLN A 499 25.73 5.27 -28.83
N ASN A 500 25.44 4.77 -27.62
CA ASN A 500 24.83 5.58 -26.57
C ASN A 500 25.78 6.66 -26.03
N ALA A 501 27.08 6.36 -25.88
CA ALA A 501 28.09 7.33 -25.46
C ALA A 501 28.23 8.49 -26.47
N LEU A 502 28.21 8.20 -27.77
CA LEU A 502 28.22 9.23 -28.81
C LEU A 502 26.99 10.13 -28.71
N ARG A 503 25.80 9.54 -28.60
CA ARG A 503 24.53 10.29 -28.47
C ARG A 503 24.51 11.21 -27.24
N ILE A 504 25.03 10.74 -26.10
CA ILE A 504 25.10 11.52 -24.84
C ILE A 504 26.09 12.69 -24.97
N THR A 505 27.27 12.47 -25.56
CA THR A 505 28.27 13.53 -25.74
C THR A 505 27.80 14.57 -26.75
N GLN A 506 27.20 14.16 -27.87
CA GLN A 506 26.59 15.06 -28.84
C GLN A 506 25.50 15.96 -28.23
N ALA A 507 24.59 15.38 -27.43
CA ALA A 507 23.53 16.15 -26.78
C ALA A 507 24.07 17.22 -25.81
N LYS A 508 25.16 16.91 -25.09
CA LYS A 508 25.83 17.88 -24.20
C LYS A 508 26.52 19.00 -24.99
N LEU A 509 27.19 18.67 -26.09
CA LEU A 509 27.87 19.64 -26.97
C LEU A 509 26.90 20.55 -27.75
N ALA A 510 25.71 20.05 -28.08
CA ALA A 510 24.64 20.86 -28.66
C ALA A 510 24.15 21.93 -27.67
N ASN A 511 23.95 21.55 -26.40
CA ASN A 511 23.46 22.45 -25.35
C ASN A 511 24.45 23.55 -24.96
N THR A 512 25.76 23.36 -25.15
CA THR A 512 26.76 24.43 -24.90
C THR A 512 26.83 25.46 -26.03
N ASN A 513 26.42 25.11 -27.25
CA ASN A 513 26.41 26.06 -28.39
C ASN A 513 25.12 26.91 -28.45
N THR A 514 24.09 26.58 -27.66
CA THR A 514 22.83 27.35 -27.61
C THR A 514 22.86 28.58 -26.69
N ASP A 515 23.90 28.74 -25.86
CA ASP A 515 24.03 29.87 -24.92
C ASP A 515 24.84 31.07 -25.47
N SER A 516 25.28 31.03 -26.74
CA SER A 516 26.21 32.03 -27.29
C SER A 516 25.60 33.15 -28.15
N ASP A 517 24.27 33.24 -28.29
CA ASP A 517 23.63 34.27 -29.17
C ASP A 517 22.33 34.89 -28.65
N VAL A 518 22.35 35.52 -27.46
CA VAL A 518 21.46 36.65 -27.14
C VAL A 518 22.20 37.71 -26.30
N SER A 519 22.47 38.86 -26.91
CA SER A 519 23.01 40.03 -26.20
C SER A 519 21.91 40.77 -25.40
N PRO A 520 22.10 41.13 -24.12
CA PRO A 520 21.02 41.62 -23.27
C PRO A 520 20.71 43.11 -23.51
N LYS A 521 19.49 43.40 -23.98
CA LYS A 521 18.93 44.77 -24.01
C LYS A 521 18.07 45.01 -22.77
N GLN A 522 18.47 45.98 -21.93
CA GLN A 522 17.73 46.37 -20.74
C GLN A 522 16.33 46.95 -21.06
N PRO A 523 15.37 46.76 -20.16
CA PRO A 523 14.39 47.78 -19.82
C PRO A 523 14.61 48.33 -18.40
N SER A 524 14.42 49.65 -18.26
CA SER A 524 14.54 50.43 -17.02
C SER A 524 13.24 50.41 -16.19
N PRO A 525 13.24 50.87 -14.91
CA PRO A 525 12.40 50.26 -13.88
C PRO A 525 11.02 50.93 -13.70
N SER A 526 10.02 50.11 -13.32
CA SER A 526 8.74 50.58 -12.79
C SER A 526 8.29 49.72 -11.61
N GLN A 527 8.62 50.22 -10.41
CA GLN A 527 7.91 49.99 -9.13
C GLN A 527 7.63 48.53 -8.71
N VAL A 528 8.61 47.90 -8.06
CA VAL A 528 8.33 46.94 -6.98
C VAL A 528 8.38 47.70 -5.66
N SER A 529 7.22 47.87 -5.03
CA SER A 529 7.09 48.42 -3.69
C SER A 529 7.70 47.48 -2.64
N ARG A 530 8.38 48.04 -1.63
CA ARG A 530 8.94 47.27 -0.50
C ARG A 530 7.83 46.47 0.21
N PRO A 531 8.01 45.16 0.47
CA PRO A 531 7.08 44.41 1.30
C PRO A 531 7.27 44.76 2.78
N THR A 532 6.41 45.62 3.31
CA THR A 532 6.21 45.78 4.75
C THR A 532 5.23 44.72 5.27
N SER A 533 5.73 43.52 5.61
CA SER A 533 5.20 42.63 6.66
C SER A 533 5.91 41.26 6.67
N PRO A 534 5.95 40.52 7.80
CA PRO A 534 6.70 39.26 7.91
C PRO A 534 6.11 38.06 7.15
N SER A 535 4.86 38.14 6.68
CA SER A 535 4.10 36.98 6.17
C SER A 535 4.46 36.57 4.74
N THR A 536 5.00 37.47 3.93
CA THR A 536 5.31 37.18 2.51
C THR A 536 6.55 36.30 2.35
N PHE A 537 7.58 36.49 3.19
CA PHE A 537 8.83 35.73 3.08
C PHE A 537 8.66 34.27 3.56
N SER A 538 7.85 34.04 4.60
CA SER A 538 7.56 32.70 5.13
C SER A 538 6.87 31.78 4.11
N LYS A 539 6.05 32.32 3.20
CA LYS A 539 5.48 31.54 2.09
C LYS A 539 6.56 31.08 1.10
N ASN A 540 7.51 31.94 0.77
CA ASN A 540 8.60 31.65 -0.17
C ASN A 540 9.56 30.57 0.38
N ILE A 541 9.87 30.59 1.69
CA ILE A 541 10.73 29.56 2.31
C ILE A 541 10.14 28.14 2.17
N ASN A 542 8.81 27.98 2.26
CA ASN A 542 8.18 26.68 2.07
C ASN A 542 8.32 26.18 0.62
N GLU A 543 8.19 27.06 -0.37
CA GLU A 543 8.37 26.75 -1.80
C GLU A 543 9.83 26.42 -2.14
N ILE A 544 10.78 27.17 -1.58
CA ILE A 544 12.22 26.88 -1.65
C ILE A 544 12.51 25.51 -1.03
N GLN A 545 11.96 25.21 0.15
CA GLN A 545 12.16 23.92 0.83
C GLN A 545 11.55 22.74 0.04
N ILE A 546 10.41 22.93 -0.63
CA ILE A 546 9.85 21.92 -1.54
C ILE A 546 10.80 21.70 -2.73
N THR A 547 11.25 22.78 -3.37
CA THR A 547 12.14 22.75 -4.55
C THR A 547 13.47 22.05 -4.24
N VAL A 548 14.14 22.43 -3.14
CA VAL A 548 15.39 21.80 -2.67
C VAL A 548 15.18 20.32 -2.38
N ASN A 549 14.07 19.92 -1.76
CA ASN A 549 13.78 18.52 -1.48
C ASN A 549 13.54 17.69 -2.75
N ASP A 550 12.88 18.25 -3.76
CA ASP A 550 12.61 17.53 -5.01
C ASP A 550 13.84 17.41 -5.91
N LEU A 551 14.68 18.46 -6.00
CA LEU A 551 16.00 18.37 -6.65
C LEU A 551 16.91 17.33 -5.97
N ASN A 552 16.93 17.32 -4.63
CA ASN A 552 17.68 16.34 -3.84
C ASN A 552 17.18 14.89 -4.02
N LYS A 553 15.86 14.67 -4.19
CA LYS A 553 15.30 13.35 -4.56
C LYS A 553 15.67 12.91 -5.98
N GLN A 554 15.80 13.86 -6.91
CA GLN A 554 16.21 13.63 -8.30
C GLN A 554 17.74 13.40 -8.44
N GLY A 555 18.51 13.43 -7.34
CA GLY A 555 19.97 13.33 -7.38
C GLY A 555 20.68 14.61 -7.85
N ARG A 556 19.94 15.70 -8.11
CA ARG A 556 20.45 16.99 -8.58
C ARG A 556 20.95 17.83 -7.40
N ILE A 557 21.99 17.34 -6.72
CA ILE A 557 22.46 17.89 -5.44
C ILE A 557 23.09 19.29 -5.61
N HIS A 558 23.79 19.55 -6.71
CA HIS A 558 24.36 20.88 -7.00
C HIS A 558 23.27 21.93 -7.23
N ASP A 559 22.27 21.63 -8.06
CA ASP A 559 21.13 22.51 -8.31
C ASP A 559 20.34 22.79 -7.01
N ALA A 560 20.19 21.77 -6.15
CA ALA A 560 19.60 21.93 -4.83
C ALA A 560 20.45 22.85 -3.92
N LEU A 561 21.78 22.80 -4.06
CA LEU A 561 22.72 23.67 -3.34
C LEU A 561 22.59 25.12 -3.78
N GLU A 562 22.47 25.40 -5.09
CA GLU A 562 22.27 26.76 -5.61
C GLU A 562 21.00 27.40 -5.06
N VAL A 563 19.89 26.66 -5.07
CA VAL A 563 18.60 27.14 -4.53
C VAL A 563 18.67 27.35 -3.01
N ALA A 564 19.33 26.46 -2.26
CA ALA A 564 19.53 26.62 -0.82
C ALA A 564 20.53 27.76 -0.47
N GLN A 565 21.51 28.03 -1.34
CA GLN A 565 22.45 29.13 -1.18
C GLN A 565 21.78 30.47 -1.50
N ALA A 566 20.92 30.53 -2.50
CA ALA A 566 20.07 31.70 -2.79
C ALA A 566 19.15 32.05 -1.60
N CYS A 567 18.64 31.03 -0.87
CA CYS A 567 17.88 31.19 0.38
C CYS A 567 18.70 31.97 1.44
N VAL A 568 19.92 31.50 1.75
CA VAL A 568 20.81 32.16 2.74
C VAL A 568 21.26 33.54 2.24
N ASN A 569 21.55 33.69 0.95
CA ASN A 569 21.95 34.98 0.39
C ASN A 569 20.81 36.01 0.42
N GLY A 570 19.55 35.57 0.43
CA GLY A 570 18.36 36.42 0.55
C GLY A 570 18.12 36.90 1.98
N ASP A 571 18.18 36.00 2.98
CA ASP A 571 18.20 36.37 4.41
C ASP A 571 19.01 35.34 5.24
N PRO A 572 20.23 35.69 5.70
CA PRO A 572 21.07 34.82 6.53
C PRO A 572 20.52 34.53 7.93
N LYS A 573 19.41 35.13 8.34
CA LYS A 573 18.81 34.89 9.67
C LYS A 573 17.77 33.78 9.68
N ILE A 574 17.45 33.19 8.54
CA ILE A 574 16.41 32.15 8.43
C ILE A 574 17.01 30.76 8.73
N PRO A 575 16.61 30.10 9.83
CA PRO A 575 17.17 28.81 10.21
C PRO A 575 17.01 27.74 9.12
N GLU A 576 15.84 27.69 8.48
CA GLU A 576 15.50 26.68 7.48
C GLU A 576 16.46 26.68 6.28
N CYS A 577 16.94 27.86 5.84
CA CYS A 577 17.95 27.96 4.78
C CYS A 577 19.28 27.29 5.21
N HIS A 578 19.73 27.54 6.44
CA HIS A 578 20.94 26.92 6.99
C HIS A 578 20.78 25.41 7.21
N LEU A 579 19.62 24.96 7.66
CA LEU A 579 19.31 23.53 7.80
C LEU A 579 19.38 22.80 6.45
N MET A 580 18.89 23.41 5.37
CA MET A 580 18.96 22.84 4.02
C MET A 580 20.40 22.71 3.53
N LEU A 581 21.22 23.76 3.66
CA LEU A 581 22.64 23.71 3.26
C LEU A 581 23.42 22.67 4.08
N GLY A 582 23.19 22.56 5.40
CA GLY A 582 23.80 21.52 6.22
C GLY A 582 23.53 20.11 5.68
N VAL A 583 22.27 19.80 5.35
CA VAL A 583 21.89 18.49 4.78
C VAL A 583 22.54 18.23 3.41
N LEU A 584 22.68 19.25 2.57
CA LEU A 584 23.25 19.12 1.23
C LEU A 584 24.78 18.97 1.27
N TYR A 585 25.49 19.78 2.06
CA TYR A 585 26.93 19.65 2.22
C TYR A 585 27.33 18.33 2.89
N ALA A 586 26.53 17.81 3.82
CA ALA A 586 26.73 16.46 4.36
C ALA A 586 26.68 15.38 3.25
N LYS A 587 25.75 15.49 2.30
CA LYS A 587 25.64 14.57 1.16
C LYS A 587 26.79 14.68 0.16
N LEU A 588 27.39 15.86 0.01
CA LEU A 588 28.60 16.08 -0.79
C LEU A 588 29.90 15.71 -0.04
N ASN A 589 29.80 15.17 1.18
CA ASN A 589 30.92 14.89 2.09
C ASN A 589 31.76 16.14 2.45
N GLU A 590 31.19 17.34 2.31
CA GLU A 590 31.82 18.62 2.66
C GLU A 590 31.60 18.93 4.16
N ARG A 591 32.14 18.07 5.03
CA ARG A 591 31.87 18.03 6.48
C ARG A 591 31.97 19.40 7.17
N LYS A 592 33.06 20.15 6.93
CA LYS A 592 33.27 21.49 7.53
C LYS A 592 32.17 22.51 7.19
N LYS A 593 31.64 22.50 5.96
CA LYS A 593 30.54 23.39 5.58
C LYS A 593 29.23 22.91 6.18
N SER A 594 29.01 21.60 6.23
CA SER A 594 27.85 21.02 6.91
C SER A 594 27.78 21.41 8.39
N GLU A 595 28.91 21.31 9.10
CA GLU A 595 29.07 21.70 10.51
C GLU A 595 28.74 23.18 10.69
N GLN A 596 29.39 24.07 9.93
CA GLN A 596 29.17 25.53 10.01
C GLN A 596 27.70 25.92 9.82
N HIS A 597 27.00 25.31 8.85
CA HIS A 597 25.58 25.60 8.63
C HIS A 597 24.68 25.04 9.74
N TYR A 598 24.99 23.88 10.32
CA TYR A 598 24.26 23.33 11.46
C TYR A 598 24.51 24.09 12.77
N GLU A 599 25.73 24.55 13.05
CA GLU A 599 26.03 25.44 14.19
C GLU A 599 25.28 26.76 14.08
N THR A 600 25.23 27.33 12.87
CA THR A 600 24.45 28.54 12.58
C THR A 600 22.95 28.29 12.81
N PHE A 601 22.40 27.15 12.34
CA PHE A 601 21.02 26.76 12.61
C PHE A 601 20.71 26.67 14.11
N VAL A 602 21.59 26.04 14.90
CA VAL A 602 21.41 25.91 16.36
C VAL A 602 21.49 27.27 17.07
N THR A 603 22.32 28.18 16.58
CA THR A 603 22.46 29.55 17.13
C THR A 603 21.25 30.42 16.80
N LEU A 604 20.65 30.25 15.62
CA LEU A 604 19.45 30.98 15.20
C LEU A 604 18.15 30.43 15.82
N THR A 605 18.18 29.31 16.56
CA THR A 605 16.97 28.62 17.06
C THR A 605 16.94 28.47 18.58
N PRO A 606 15.82 28.77 19.25
CA PRO A 606 15.68 28.61 20.70
C PRO A 606 15.49 27.14 21.11
N ASP A 607 15.67 26.84 22.39
CA ASP A 607 15.38 25.51 22.95
C ASP A 607 13.92 25.08 22.65
N GLY A 608 13.73 23.81 22.29
CA GLY A 608 12.43 23.27 21.85
C GLY A 608 12.02 23.60 20.40
N TYR A 609 12.82 24.38 19.66
CA TYR A 609 12.54 24.65 18.24
C TYR A 609 12.63 23.35 17.39
N PRO A 610 11.72 23.12 16.42
CA PRO A 610 11.67 21.88 15.66
C PRO A 610 13.01 21.50 15.00
N LYS A 611 13.42 20.23 15.20
CA LYS A 611 14.66 19.62 14.68
C LYS A 611 15.96 20.11 15.35
N ARG A 612 15.94 21.13 16.22
CA ARG A 612 17.16 21.66 16.87
C ARG A 612 17.94 20.61 17.65
N ASP A 613 17.29 19.87 18.54
CA ASP A 613 17.95 18.87 19.38
C ASP A 613 18.61 17.76 18.55
N ARG A 614 18.00 17.41 17.41
CA ARG A 614 18.56 16.45 16.45
C ARG A 614 19.79 17.00 15.71
N VAL A 615 19.83 18.30 15.41
CA VAL A 615 21.02 18.93 14.83
C VAL A 615 22.15 19.01 15.86
N ILE A 616 21.83 19.29 17.12
CA ILE A 616 22.77 19.22 18.25
C ILE A 616 23.33 17.79 18.40
N GLU A 617 22.49 16.76 18.26
CA GLU A 617 22.92 15.35 18.27
C GLU A 617 23.86 15.01 17.10
N ILE A 618 23.55 15.49 15.88
CA ILE A 618 24.42 15.32 14.70
C ILE A 618 25.80 15.97 14.91
N LEU A 619 25.84 17.19 15.47
CA LEU A 619 27.09 17.89 15.79
C LEU A 619 27.89 17.20 16.92
N LYS A 620 27.22 16.56 17.88
CA LYS A 620 27.88 15.84 18.99
C LYS A 620 28.46 14.49 18.59
N ASN A 621 27.82 13.78 17.67
CA ASN A 621 28.13 12.37 17.39
C ASN A 621 29.23 12.15 16.35
N ASN A 622 29.89 13.22 15.84
CA ASN A 622 30.92 13.19 14.79
C ASN A 622 30.49 12.33 13.56
N PHE A 623 29.89 13.00 12.57
CA PHE A 623 29.39 12.44 11.30
C PHE A 623 30.06 11.12 10.85
N PRO A 624 29.28 10.05 10.58
CA PRO A 624 29.81 8.83 9.96
C PRO A 624 30.48 9.14 8.62
#